data_AF-A0A1K1NS76-F1
#
_entry.id   AF-A0A1K1NS76-F1
#
_cell.length_a   1.000
_cell.length_b   1.000
_cell.length_c   1.000
_cell.angle_alpha   90.00
_cell.angle_beta   90.00
_cell.angle_gamma   90.00
#
_symmetry.space_group_name_H-M   'P 1'
#
loop_
_entity.id
_entity.type
_entity.pdbx_description
1 polymer ?
#
loop_
_entity_poly.entity_id
_entity_poly.type
_entity_poly.pdbx_seq_one_letter_code
_entity_poly.pdbx_strand_id
1 'polypeptide(L)'
;MWSFVPDVPMLRLYCELIYSLIVFPLAVLMFLNNYPENSKKSKVLLHHLRWIGYFSGTELLLVWTNRIEYGNGWSWYCSVLFDTMMFPMLRLHSRRPLTAYVCSVFIIIGLLLVFRVPLPQVSEAILPTRP
;
A
#
# COMPACT_ATOMS: atom_id res chain seq x y z
N MET A 1 -10.83 3.51 0.23
CA MET A 1 -9.36 3.58 0.17
C MET A 1 -9.03 4.66 -0.85
N TRP A 2 -8.07 5.53 -0.53
CA TRP A 2 -7.79 6.85 -1.13
C TRP A 2 -8.04 7.01 -2.66
N SER A 3 -8.56 8.17 -3.07
CA SER A 3 -8.69 8.59 -4.47
C SER A 3 -7.82 9.82 -4.81
N PHE A 4 -7.06 9.73 -5.90
CA PHE A 4 -6.34 10.87 -6.46
C PHE A 4 -7.32 11.89 -7.04
N VAL A 5 -7.19 13.15 -6.62
CA VAL A 5 -7.90 14.28 -7.19
C VAL A 5 -6.91 15.06 -8.05
N PRO A 6 -6.86 14.83 -9.37
CA PRO A 6 -5.99 15.61 -10.26
C PRO A 6 -6.60 16.96 -10.58
N ASP A 7 -5.74 17.95 -10.85
CA ASP A 7 -6.17 19.29 -11.34
C ASP A 7 -6.88 19.19 -12.71
N VAL A 8 -6.65 18.08 -13.41
CA VAL A 8 -7.13 17.78 -14.76
C VAL A 8 -7.76 16.38 -14.76
N PRO A 9 -9.11 16.28 -14.79
CA PRO A 9 -9.82 15.00 -14.61
C PRO A 9 -9.44 13.91 -15.62
N MET A 10 -9.15 14.29 -16.87
CA MET A 10 -8.73 13.38 -17.95
C MET A 10 -7.39 12.69 -17.68
N LEU A 11 -6.52 13.30 -16.86
CA LEU A 11 -5.19 12.77 -16.55
C LEU A 11 -5.18 11.86 -15.31
N ARG A 12 -6.34 11.69 -14.65
CA ARG A 12 -6.47 10.86 -13.44
C ARG A 12 -5.92 9.46 -13.64
N LEU A 13 -6.40 8.76 -14.67
CA LEU A 13 -6.02 7.39 -14.98
C LEU A 13 -4.52 7.30 -15.31
N TYR A 14 -3.99 8.25 -16.07
CA TYR A 14 -2.57 8.28 -16.43
C TYR A 14 -1.69 8.43 -15.20
N CYS A 15 -2.04 9.34 -14.27
CA CYS A 15 -1.33 9.48 -13.01
C CYS A 15 -1.39 8.19 -12.18
N GLU A 16 -2.57 7.60 -12.00
CA GLU A 16 -2.74 6.35 -11.24
C GLU A 16 -1.92 5.19 -11.85
N LEU A 17 -1.88 5.06 -13.18
CA LEU A 17 -1.07 4.05 -13.87
C LEU A 17 0.43 4.30 -13.73
N ILE A 18 0.89 5.55 -13.89
CA ILE A 18 2.32 5.88 -13.73
C ILE A 18 2.77 5.58 -12.29
N TYR A 19 1.96 5.96 -11.30
CA TYR A 19 2.29 5.68 -9.91
C TYR A 19 2.32 4.18 -9.62
N SER A 20 1.30 3.44 -10.03
CA SER A 20 1.20 2.00 -9.74
C SER A 20 2.19 1.12 -10.52
N LEU A 21 2.45 1.42 -11.79
CA LEU A 21 3.27 0.59 -12.67
C LEU A 21 4.73 1.01 -12.74
N ILE A 22 5.06 2.24 -12.39
CA ILE A 22 6.44 2.76 -12.49
C ILE A 22 6.93 3.18 -11.11
N VAL A 23 6.27 4.14 -10.46
CA VAL A 23 6.78 4.75 -9.22
C VAL A 23 6.88 3.72 -8.10
N PHE A 24 5.82 2.96 -7.85
CA PHE A 24 5.79 1.95 -6.80
C PHE A 24 6.81 0.82 -7.01
N PRO A 25 6.86 0.11 -8.15
CA PRO A 25 7.86 -0.93 -8.34
C PRO A 25 9.29 -0.39 -8.29
N LEU A 26 9.53 0.83 -8.81
CA LEU A 26 10.84 1.47 -8.72
C LEU A 26 11.23 1.79 -7.27
N ALA A 27 10.29 2.26 -6.45
CA ALA A 27 10.49 2.48 -5.02
C ALA A 27 10.82 1.16 -4.29
N VAL A 28 10.13 0.06 -4.63
CA VAL A 28 10.42 -1.28 -4.10
C VAL A 28 11.83 -1.74 -4.47
N LEU A 29 12.23 -1.56 -5.73
CA LEU A 29 13.58 -1.86 -6.19
C LEU A 29 14.63 -1.05 -5.43
N MET A 30 14.43 0.25 -5.26
CA MET A 30 15.32 1.11 -4.48
C MET A 30 15.39 0.69 -3.00
N PHE A 31 14.26 0.27 -2.41
CA PHE A 31 14.20 -0.24 -1.05
C PHE A 31 15.01 -1.53 -0.88
N LEU A 32 14.85 -2.49 -1.81
CA LEU A 32 15.57 -3.77 -1.80
C LEU A 32 17.06 -3.60 -2.07
N ASN A 33 17.43 -2.80 -3.06
CA ASN A 33 18.82 -2.62 -3.47
C ASN A 33 19.68 -2.01 -2.37
N ASN A 34 19.12 -1.07 -1.61
CA ASN A 34 19.81 -0.42 -0.49
C ASN A 34 19.59 -1.13 0.85
N TYR A 35 19.06 -2.36 0.86
CA TYR A 35 18.71 -3.03 2.10
C TYR A 35 19.97 -3.45 2.87
N PRO A 36 20.15 -3.01 4.14
CA PRO A 36 21.37 -3.28 4.90
C PRO A 36 21.35 -4.70 5.50
N GLU A 37 21.57 -5.70 4.65
CA GLU A 37 21.34 -7.13 4.91
C GLU A 37 22.24 -7.73 6.01
N ASN A 38 23.49 -7.26 6.10
CA ASN A 38 24.48 -7.72 7.08
C ASN A 38 24.75 -6.72 8.21
N SER A 39 23.86 -5.74 8.38
CA SER A 39 24.03 -4.70 9.39
C SER A 39 23.31 -5.01 10.70
N LYS A 40 23.66 -4.27 11.76
CA LYS A 40 22.96 -4.30 13.05
C LYS A 40 21.45 -4.09 12.85
N LYS A 41 20.63 -4.79 13.64
CA LYS A 41 19.14 -4.69 13.62
C LYS A 41 18.65 -3.24 13.68
N SER A 42 19.36 -2.34 14.35
CA SER A 42 19.06 -0.91 14.40
C SER A 42 19.14 -0.21 13.04
N LYS A 43 20.11 -0.56 12.19
CA LYS A 43 20.21 -0.01 10.82
C LYS A 43 19.08 -0.50 9.93
N VAL A 44 18.67 -1.76 10.10
CA VAL A 44 17.51 -2.31 9.40
C VAL A 44 16.25 -1.56 9.81
N LEU A 45 16.03 -1.33 11.11
CA LEU A 45 14.88 -0.57 11.59
C LEU A 45 14.90 0.87 11.07
N LEU A 46 16.06 1.54 11.11
CA LEU A 46 16.21 2.90 10.57
C LEU A 46 15.92 2.96 9.07
N HIS A 47 16.32 1.93 8.30
CA HIS A 47 16.00 1.83 6.88
C HIS A 47 14.48 1.78 6.67
N HIS A 48 13.76 0.93 7.41
CA HIS A 48 12.31 0.86 7.32
C HIS A 48 11.66 2.18 7.72
N LEU A 49 12.05 2.76 8.87
CA LEU A 49 11.50 4.03 9.35
C LEU A 49 11.72 5.18 8.36
N ARG A 50 12.89 5.22 7.71
CA ARG A 50 13.19 6.20 6.67
C ARG A 50 12.25 6.05 5.48
N TRP A 51 12.02 4.83 5.01
CA TRP A 51 11.11 4.57 3.88
C TRP A 51 9.65 4.84 4.23
N ILE A 52 9.19 4.40 5.40
CA ILE A 52 7.87 4.73 5.94
C ILE A 52 7.72 6.25 6.03
N GLY A 53 8.73 6.96 6.56
CA GLY A 53 8.73 8.42 6.66
C GLY A 53 8.66 9.12 5.30
N TYR A 54 9.34 8.62 4.27
CA TYR A 54 9.21 9.15 2.92
C TYR A 54 7.79 8.99 2.40
N PHE A 55 7.20 7.79 2.48
CA PHE A 55 5.84 7.55 1.99
C PHE A 55 4.81 8.34 2.79
N SER A 56 4.82 8.23 4.12
CA SER A 56 3.89 8.96 5.00
C SER A 56 4.03 10.47 4.89
N GLY A 57 5.27 10.97 4.70
CA GLY A 57 5.55 12.38 4.52
C GLY A 57 5.07 12.91 3.17
N THR A 58 5.30 12.16 2.09
CA THR A 58 4.76 12.50 0.77
C THR A 58 3.24 12.50 0.80
N GLU A 59 2.61 11.49 1.39
CA GLU A 59 1.16 11.42 1.51
C GLU A 59 0.62 12.60 2.30
N LEU A 60 1.26 12.99 3.41
CA LEU A 60 0.84 14.14 4.20
C LEU A 60 0.90 15.45 3.39
N LEU A 61 1.96 15.66 2.60
CA LEU A 61 2.07 16.81 1.69
C LEU A 61 0.96 16.80 0.64
N LEU A 62 0.65 15.63 0.09
CA LEU A 62 -0.38 15.49 -0.92
C LEU A 62 -1.79 15.70 -0.34
N VAL A 63 -2.05 15.30 0.90
CA VAL A 63 -3.28 15.61 1.65
C VAL A 63 -3.39 17.12 1.89
N TRP A 64 -2.30 17.75 2.36
CA TRP A 64 -2.27 19.21 2.57
C TRP A 64 -2.52 20.00 1.28
N THR A 65 -2.10 19.46 0.14
CA THR A 65 -2.32 20.06 -1.18
C THR A 65 -3.70 19.68 -1.76
N ASN A 66 -4.57 19.02 -0.99
CA ASN A 66 -5.88 18.51 -1.41
C ASN A 66 -5.84 17.62 -2.67
N ARG A 67 -4.71 16.94 -2.93
CA ARG A 67 -4.56 16.00 -4.04
C ARG A 67 -5.06 14.60 -3.69
N ILE A 68 -5.32 14.36 -2.41
CA ILE A 68 -5.67 13.08 -1.81
C ILE A 68 -6.88 13.28 -0.92
N GLU A 69 -7.98 12.64 -1.27
CA GLU A 69 -9.14 12.54 -0.39
C GLU A 69 -9.27 11.15 0.20
N TYR A 70 -9.46 11.11 1.52
CA TYR A 70 -9.68 9.87 2.24
C TYR A 70 -11.18 9.55 2.29
N GLY A 71 -11.57 8.44 1.65
CA GLY A 71 -12.93 7.91 1.69
C GLY A 71 -13.06 6.65 2.56
N ASN A 72 -14.27 6.38 3.05
CA ASN A 72 -14.66 5.16 3.76
C ASN A 72 -13.94 4.92 5.10
N GLY A 73 -13.76 5.96 5.91
CA GLY A 73 -13.15 5.86 7.25
C GLY A 73 -11.65 5.59 7.25
N TRP A 74 -11.01 5.64 6.07
CA TRP A 74 -9.56 5.61 5.94
C TRP A 74 -8.98 6.93 6.47
N SER A 75 -7.90 6.86 7.23
CA SER A 75 -7.17 8.04 7.70
C SER A 75 -5.70 7.93 7.31
N TRP A 76 -4.96 9.03 7.39
CA TRP A 76 -3.51 9.02 7.17
C TRP A 76 -2.80 7.98 8.05
N TYR A 77 -3.24 7.79 9.30
CA TYR A 77 -2.68 6.77 10.19
C TYR A 77 -2.89 5.34 9.65
N CYS A 78 -4.00 5.07 8.97
CA CYS A 78 -4.24 3.78 8.32
C CYS A 78 -3.23 3.53 7.19
N SER A 79 -2.89 4.55 6.42
CA SER A 79 -1.84 4.47 5.39
C SER A 79 -0.47 4.20 6.00
N VAL A 80 -0.09 4.93 7.05
CA VAL A 80 1.21 4.72 7.73
C VAL A 80 1.30 3.30 8.33
N LEU A 81 0.22 2.80 8.93
CA LEU A 81 0.17 1.44 9.46
C LEU A 81 0.32 0.40 8.34
N PHE A 82 -0.35 0.62 7.21
CA PHE A 82 -0.24 -0.23 6.04
C PHE A 82 1.20 -0.25 5.49
N ASP A 83 1.84 0.91 5.33
CA ASP A 83 3.23 1.01 4.86
C ASP A 83 4.20 0.29 5.81
N THR A 84 4.00 0.47 7.12
CA THR A 84 4.80 -0.19 8.16
C THR A 84 4.73 -1.71 8.06
N MET A 85 3.58 -2.25 7.66
CA MET A 85 3.39 -3.68 7.44
C MET A 85 3.87 -4.12 6.05
N MET A 86 3.73 -3.27 5.02
CA MET A 86 4.10 -3.55 3.63
C MET A 86 5.62 -3.74 3.47
N PHE A 87 6.46 -2.84 3.99
CA PHE A 87 7.92 -2.92 3.77
C PHE A 87 8.57 -4.23 4.29
N PRO A 88 8.27 -4.70 5.53
CA PRO A 88 8.73 -6.01 6.00
C PRO A 88 8.21 -7.15 5.13
N MET A 89 6.98 -7.03 4.63
CA MET A 89 6.34 -8.04 3.79
C MET A 89 7.03 -8.19 2.43
N LEU A 90 7.39 -7.08 1.78
CA LEU A 90 8.18 -7.05 0.55
C LEU A 90 9.52 -7.76 0.74
N ARG A 91 10.17 -7.50 1.87
CA ARG A 91 11.44 -8.14 2.22
C ARG A 91 11.27 -9.65 2.43
N LEU A 92 10.21 -10.07 3.11
CA LEU A 92 9.90 -11.49 3.30
C LEU A 92 9.60 -12.18 1.98
N HIS A 93 8.83 -11.55 1.09
CA HIS A 93 8.49 -12.08 -0.22
C HIS A 93 9.73 -12.31 -1.10
N SER A 94 10.67 -11.35 -1.11
CA SER A 94 11.92 -11.47 -1.86
C SER A 94 12.79 -12.64 -1.42
N ARG A 95 12.78 -12.99 -0.13
CA ARG A 95 13.58 -14.11 0.41
C ARG A 95 12.83 -15.45 0.41
N ARG A 96 11.52 -15.44 0.68
CA ARG A 96 10.67 -16.63 0.84
C ARG A 96 9.24 -16.34 0.36
N PRO A 97 8.97 -16.46 -0.96
CA PRO A 97 7.67 -16.10 -1.52
C PRO A 97 6.52 -16.93 -0.94
N LEU A 98 6.74 -18.23 -0.65
CA LEU A 98 5.73 -19.12 -0.04
C LEU A 98 5.26 -18.63 1.34
N THR A 99 6.18 -18.25 2.22
CA THR A 99 5.84 -17.72 3.55
C THR A 99 5.11 -16.37 3.42
N ALA A 100 5.51 -15.55 2.45
CA ALA A 100 4.82 -14.30 2.18
C ALA A 100 3.38 -14.53 1.70
N TYR A 101 3.07 -15.54 0.89
CA TYR A 101 1.67 -15.82 0.53
C TYR A 101 0.80 -16.18 1.74
N VAL A 102 1.33 -16.97 2.68
CA VAL A 102 0.58 -17.29 3.90
C VAL A 102 0.34 -16.02 4.73
N CYS A 103 1.38 -15.22 4.97
CA CYS A 103 1.25 -13.99 5.72
C CYS A 103 0.33 -12.97 5.02
N SER A 104 0.32 -12.92 3.68
CA SER A 104 -0.52 -11.96 2.94
C SER A 104 -2.00 -12.31 3.09
N VAL A 105 -2.36 -13.59 3.10
CA VAL A 105 -3.73 -14.03 3.35
C VAL A 105 -4.21 -13.56 4.73
N PHE A 106 -3.40 -13.75 5.78
CA PHE A 106 -3.76 -13.28 7.14
C PHE A 106 -3.93 -11.77 7.19
N ILE A 107 -3.04 -11.04 6.54
CA ILE A 107 -3.09 -9.58 6.44
C ILE A 107 -4.37 -9.12 5.73
N ILE A 108 -4.70 -9.72 4.58
CA ILE A 108 -5.88 -9.38 3.79
C ILE A 108 -7.14 -9.61 4.62
N ILE A 109 -7.24 -10.74 5.32
CA ILE A 109 -8.36 -11.04 6.21
C ILE A 109 -8.47 -9.97 7.31
N GLY A 110 -7.34 -9.62 7.95
CA GLY A 110 -7.31 -8.56 8.96
C GLY A 110 -7.80 -7.21 8.44
N LEU A 111 -7.34 -6.80 7.26
CA LEU A 111 -7.79 -5.57 6.59
C LEU A 111 -9.29 -5.62 6.28
N LEU A 112 -9.81 -6.74 5.75
CA LEU A 112 -11.24 -6.89 5.45
C LEU A 112 -12.11 -6.74 6.71
N LEU A 113 -11.67 -7.30 7.83
CA LEU A 113 -12.36 -7.18 9.12
C LEU A 113 -12.33 -5.74 9.65
N VAL A 114 -11.17 -5.08 9.58
CA VAL A 114 -10.99 -3.70 10.05
C VAL A 114 -11.83 -2.71 9.24
N PHE A 115 -11.83 -2.83 7.91
CA PHE A 115 -12.53 -1.91 7.02
C PHE A 115 -14.00 -2.28 6.79
N ARG A 116 -14.48 -3.37 7.42
CA ARG A 116 -15.84 -3.91 7.25
C ARG A 116 -16.31 -3.80 5.80
N VAL A 117 -15.44 -4.18 4.87
CA VAL A 117 -15.73 -4.01 3.44
C VAL A 117 -16.96 -4.85 3.14
N PRO A 118 -18.07 -4.24 2.69
CA PRO A 118 -19.25 -5.02 2.34
C PRO A 118 -18.87 -5.90 1.16
N LEU A 119 -18.86 -7.22 1.38
CA LEU A 119 -18.68 -8.25 0.35
C LEU A 119 -19.91 -8.52 -0.58
N PRO A 120 -21.12 -7.92 -0.45
CA PRO A 120 -22.26 -8.27 -1.30
C PRO A 120 -21.97 -8.20 -2.81
N GLN A 121 -21.14 -7.25 -3.27
CA GLN A 121 -20.84 -7.15 -4.70
C GLN A 121 -20.03 -8.34 -5.23
N VAL A 122 -19.27 -9.02 -4.37
CA VAL A 122 -18.48 -10.21 -4.74
C VAL A 122 -19.38 -11.43 -4.94
N SER A 123 -20.50 -11.50 -4.19
CA SER A 123 -21.51 -12.56 -4.36
C SER A 123 -22.23 -12.45 -5.71
N GLU A 124 -22.60 -11.24 -6.12
CA GLU A 124 -23.32 -11.00 -7.39
C GLU A 124 -22.43 -11.20 -8.64
N ALA A 125 -21.12 -10.97 -8.53
CA ALA A 125 -20.18 -11.20 -9.63
C ALA A 125 -19.85 -12.69 -9.86
N ILE A 126 -19.98 -13.53 -8.82
CA ILE A 126 -19.63 -14.96 -8.88
C ILE A 126 -20.86 -15.83 -9.18
N LEU A 127 -22.05 -15.42 -8.73
CA LEU A 127 -23.31 -16.05 -9.08
C LEU A 127 -24.16 -15.02 -9.82
N PRO A 128 -24.12 -14.97 -11.17
CA PRO A 128 -25.15 -14.27 -11.91
C PRO A 128 -26.44 -15.01 -11.62
N THR A 129 -27.23 -14.50 -10.67
CA THR A 129 -28.62 -14.88 -10.55
C THR A 129 -29.30 -14.37 -11.80
N ARG A 130 -29.38 -15.24 -12.82
CA ARG A 130 -30.36 -15.13 -13.90
C ARG A 130 -31.64 -15.83 -13.45
N PRO A 131 -32.78 -15.38 -13.97
CA PRO A 131 -33.34 -14.04 -13.99
C PRO A 131 -34.30 -13.78 -12.82
#